data_AF-A0A959FYP5-F1
#
_entry.id   AF-A0A959FYP5-F1
#
_cell.length_a   1.000
_cell.length_b   1.000
_cell.length_c   1.000
_cell.angle_alpha   90.00
_cell.angle_beta   90.00
_cell.angle_gamma   90.00
#
_symmetry.space_group_name_H-M   'P 1'
#
loop_
_entity.id
_entity.type
_entity.pdbx_description
1 polymer ?
#
loop_
_entity_poly.entity_id
_entity_poly.type
_entity_poly.pdbx_seq_one_letter_code
_entity_poly.pdbx_strand_id
1 'polypeptide(L)'
;AILLYIMMGCLHLKGQVPMLTGTVQLDLTVGLMEVDVQVENIPSLEDLTFVLNRGFNLKYLKLNGTTIGYNLDYGHQLNPFVAEGIAYSPNVDTIPPNSVFEIKYSGSFPVYGADDSELNYSDDQATIAIKDGVLRASY
;
A
#
# COMPACT_ATOMS: atom_id res chain seq x y z
N ALA A 1 -58.59 -20.95 5.66
CA ALA A 1 -57.15 -21.19 5.84
C ALA A 1 -56.40 -20.33 4.83
N ILE A 2 -55.61 -19.36 5.27
CA ILE A 2 -54.67 -18.64 4.40
C ILE A 2 -53.37 -18.55 5.19
N LEU A 3 -52.38 -19.33 4.76
CA LEU A 3 -51.04 -19.34 5.33
C LEU A 3 -50.16 -18.52 4.37
N LEU A 4 -49.73 -17.34 4.82
CA LEU A 4 -48.85 -16.44 4.05
C LEU A 4 -47.40 -16.82 4.37
N TYR A 5 -46.72 -17.48 3.42
CA TYR A 5 -45.28 -17.73 3.52
C TYR A 5 -44.51 -16.47 3.09
N ILE A 6 -43.96 -15.74 4.07
CA ILE A 6 -42.95 -14.72 3.80
C ILE A 6 -41.65 -15.47 3.48
N MET A 7 -41.33 -15.61 2.19
CA MET A 7 -39.99 -16.01 1.77
C MET A 7 -39.04 -14.87 2.09
N MET A 8 -38.38 -14.97 3.25
CA MET A 8 -37.27 -14.12 3.62
C MET A 8 -36.08 -14.46 2.72
N GLY A 9 -36.04 -13.83 1.55
CA GLY A 9 -34.88 -13.91 0.66
C GLY A 9 -33.68 -13.32 1.38
N CYS A 10 -32.69 -14.15 1.70
CA CYS A 10 -31.38 -13.70 2.14
C CYS A 10 -30.74 -12.91 0.98
N LEU A 11 -31.03 -11.61 0.91
CA LEU A 11 -30.26 -10.65 0.15
C LEU A 11 -28.88 -10.61 0.79
N HIS A 12 -27.95 -11.41 0.24
CA HIS A 12 -26.55 -11.28 0.56
C HIS A 12 -26.09 -9.94 -0.02
N LEU A 13 -26.09 -8.88 0.79
CA LEU A 13 -25.26 -7.72 0.50
C LEU A 13 -23.81 -8.22 0.51
N LYS A 14 -23.31 -8.61 -0.67
CA LYS A 14 -21.88 -8.81 -0.86
C LYS A 14 -21.27 -7.42 -0.86
N GLY A 15 -20.68 -7.03 0.28
CA GLY A 15 -19.80 -5.88 0.34
C GLY A 15 -18.73 -6.04 -0.74
N GLN A 16 -18.44 -4.97 -1.47
CA GLN A 16 -17.36 -4.96 -2.44
C GLN A 16 -16.05 -5.17 -1.67
N VAL A 17 -15.34 -6.26 -1.95
CA VAL A 17 -14.06 -6.55 -1.32
C VAL A 17 -12.98 -6.08 -2.29
N PRO A 18 -12.19 -5.05 -1.93
CA PRO A 18 -11.06 -4.64 -2.76
C PRO A 18 -10.11 -5.80 -2.99
N MET A 19 -9.66 -5.95 -4.23
CA MET A 19 -8.74 -7.01 -4.64
C MET A 19 -7.41 -6.40 -5.05
N LEU A 20 -6.34 -6.75 -4.35
CA LEU A 20 -4.98 -6.36 -4.67
C LEU A 20 -4.31 -7.48 -5.47
N THR A 21 -3.79 -7.15 -6.66
CA THR A 21 -2.98 -8.06 -7.49
C THR A 21 -1.77 -7.31 -8.03
N GLY A 22 -0.73 -8.04 -8.45
CA GLY A 22 0.46 -7.40 -9.02
C GLY A 22 1.73 -8.20 -8.82
N THR A 23 2.85 -7.50 -8.98
CA THR A 23 4.19 -8.08 -8.86
C THR A 23 5.04 -7.28 -7.89
N VAL A 24 5.82 -8.00 -7.09
CA VAL A 24 6.88 -7.46 -6.25
C VAL A 24 8.17 -8.12 -6.71
N GLN A 25 9.12 -7.31 -7.15
CA GLN A 25 10.46 -7.74 -7.51
C GLN A 25 11.41 -7.28 -6.40
N LEU A 26 12.15 -8.24 -5.84
CA LEU A 26 13.06 -8.00 -4.72
C LEU A 26 14.45 -8.51 -5.10
N ASP A 27 15.41 -7.59 -5.18
CA ASP A 27 16.82 -7.90 -5.27
C ASP A 27 17.45 -7.79 -3.87
N LEU A 28 17.70 -8.95 -3.27
CA LEU A 28 18.29 -9.06 -1.94
C LEU A 28 19.77 -8.68 -1.90
N THR A 29 20.43 -8.60 -3.06
CA THR A 29 21.86 -8.33 -3.16
C THR A 29 22.13 -6.84 -3.15
N VAL A 30 21.32 -6.07 -3.89
CA VAL A 30 21.47 -4.61 -3.98
C VAL A 30 20.42 -3.83 -3.17
N GLY A 31 19.52 -4.55 -2.51
CA GLY A 31 18.48 -3.97 -1.66
C GLY A 31 17.40 -3.22 -2.40
N LEU A 32 17.16 -3.55 -3.68
CA LEU A 32 16.15 -2.91 -4.49
C LEU A 32 14.83 -3.66 -4.39
N MET A 33 13.75 -2.92 -4.15
CA MET A 33 12.39 -3.42 -4.28
C MET A 33 11.61 -2.59 -5.28
N GLU A 34 10.99 -3.25 -6.25
CA GLU A 34 10.09 -2.66 -7.22
C GLU A 34 8.71 -3.31 -7.10
N VAL A 35 7.69 -2.48 -6.97
CA VAL A 35 6.30 -2.93 -6.80
C VAL A 35 5.45 -2.32 -7.89
N ASP A 36 4.67 -3.18 -8.55
CA ASP A 36 3.69 -2.80 -9.57
C ASP A 36 2.40 -3.55 -9.26
N VAL A 37 1.42 -2.85 -8.70
CA VAL A 37 0.18 -3.44 -8.19
C VAL A 37 -1.03 -2.70 -8.72
N GLN A 38 -2.13 -3.44 -8.81
CA GLN A 38 -3.45 -2.93 -9.09
C GLN A 38 -4.43 -3.29 -7.96
N VAL A 39 -5.26 -2.33 -7.58
CA VAL A 39 -6.38 -2.51 -6.64
C VAL A 39 -7.67 -2.37 -7.44
N GLU A 40 -8.44 -3.44 -7.49
CA GLU A 40 -9.74 -3.52 -8.16
C GLU A 40 -10.87 -3.64 -7.15
N ASN A 41 -12.12 -3.54 -7.60
CA ASN A 41 -13.32 -3.69 -6.77
C ASN A 41 -13.35 -2.72 -5.57
N ILE A 42 -12.79 -1.53 -5.75
CA ILE A 42 -12.79 -0.49 -4.73
C ILE A 42 -14.22 0.04 -4.58
N PRO A 43 -14.75 0.17 -3.34
CA PRO A 43 -16.03 0.83 -3.10
C PRO A 43 -15.97 2.31 -3.50
N SER A 44 -17.12 2.98 -3.52
CA SER A 44 -17.11 4.45 -3.66
C SER A 44 -16.37 5.05 -2.46
N LEU A 45 -15.37 5.89 -2.72
CA LEU A 45 -14.57 6.56 -1.69
C LEU A 45 -14.47 8.05 -2.00
N GLU A 46 -14.68 8.90 -0.99
CA GLU A 46 -14.54 10.36 -1.12
C GLU A 46 -13.11 10.80 -0.71
N ASP A 47 -12.48 10.14 0.27
CA ASP A 47 -11.17 10.52 0.80
C ASP A 47 -10.18 9.34 0.81
N LEU A 48 -9.73 8.89 -0.37
CA LEU A 48 -8.70 7.85 -0.42
C LEU A 48 -7.35 8.43 -0.02
N THR A 49 -6.72 7.79 0.97
CA THR A 49 -5.30 7.97 1.26
C THR A 49 -4.67 6.58 1.36
N PHE A 50 -3.50 6.42 0.76
CA PHE A 50 -2.67 5.24 0.96
C PHE A 50 -1.32 5.65 1.52
N VAL A 51 -0.71 4.76 2.30
CA VAL A 51 0.56 5.02 2.97
C VAL A 51 1.60 4.07 2.40
N LEU A 52 2.75 4.60 1.99
CA LEU A 52 3.93 3.81 1.69
C LEU A 52 4.94 4.00 2.82
N ASN A 53 5.64 2.93 3.18
CA ASN A 53 6.77 3.04 4.11
C ASN A 53 7.80 4.04 3.54
N ARG A 54 8.45 4.78 4.43
CA ARG A 54 9.50 5.73 4.06
C ARG A 54 10.63 5.01 3.31
N GLY A 55 11.20 5.67 2.32
CA GLY A 55 12.19 5.10 1.40
C GLY A 55 11.60 4.55 0.10
N PHE A 56 10.29 4.27 0.06
CA PHE A 56 9.59 4.08 -1.20
C PHE A 56 9.26 5.40 -1.88
N ASN A 57 9.46 5.42 -3.19
CA ASN A 57 9.13 6.54 -4.06
C ASN A 57 8.14 6.09 -5.12
N LEU A 58 7.06 6.86 -5.28
CA LEU A 58 6.03 6.59 -6.28
C LEU A 58 6.53 6.97 -7.68
N LYS A 59 6.41 6.03 -8.63
CA LYS A 59 6.67 6.26 -10.05
C LYS A 59 5.42 6.76 -10.77
N TYR A 60 4.28 6.12 -10.51
CA TYR A 60 2.99 6.61 -10.99
C TYR A 60 1.84 6.15 -10.10
N LEU A 61 0.76 6.91 -10.20
CA LEU A 61 -0.58 6.55 -9.77
C LEU A 61 -1.52 6.68 -10.96
N LYS A 62 -2.32 5.65 -11.23
CA LYS A 62 -3.37 5.73 -12.24
C LYS A 62 -4.71 5.33 -11.68
N LEU A 63 -5.75 5.96 -12.21
CA LEU A 63 -7.15 5.63 -11.99
C LEU A 63 -7.76 5.26 -13.34
N ASN A 64 -8.25 4.02 -13.46
CA ASN A 64 -8.87 3.50 -14.68
C ASN A 64 -7.98 3.72 -15.92
N GLY A 65 -6.68 3.43 -15.80
CA GLY A 65 -5.68 3.60 -16.87
C GLY A 65 -5.17 5.03 -17.09
N THR A 66 -5.73 6.03 -16.42
CA THR A 66 -5.32 7.44 -16.55
C THR A 66 -4.40 7.84 -15.41
N THR A 67 -3.21 8.37 -15.73
CA THR A 67 -2.30 8.91 -14.70
C THR A 67 -2.95 10.11 -14.00
N ILE A 68 -2.96 10.08 -12.67
CA ILE A 68 -3.51 11.15 -11.84
C ILE A 68 -2.44 11.76 -10.94
N GLY A 69 -2.65 13.02 -10.57
CA GLY A 69 -1.82 13.68 -9.55
C GLY A 69 -2.17 13.22 -8.14
N TYR A 70 -1.33 13.58 -7.18
CA TYR A 70 -1.52 13.30 -5.76
C TYR A 70 -0.88 14.41 -4.92
N ASN A 71 -1.37 14.54 -3.69
CA ASN A 71 -0.74 15.33 -2.64
C ASN A 71 0.03 14.42 -1.69
N LEU A 72 1.11 14.96 -1.12
CA LEU A 72 1.93 14.30 -0.11
C LEU A 72 1.65 14.91 1.26
N ASP A 73 1.41 14.06 2.26
CA ASP A 73 1.54 14.44 3.66
C ASP A 73 2.68 13.63 4.30
N TYR A 74 3.66 14.35 4.85
CA TYR A 74 4.83 13.79 5.53
C TYR A 74 4.55 13.41 7.00
N GLY A 75 3.28 13.17 7.35
CA GLY A 75 2.87 12.68 8.67
C GLY A 75 2.76 13.77 9.73
N HIS A 76 2.74 15.05 9.35
CA HIS A 76 2.59 16.14 10.32
C HIS A 76 1.11 16.40 10.68
N GLN A 77 0.17 16.04 9.81
CA GLN A 77 -1.26 16.25 10.05
C GLN A 77 -2.04 14.93 10.23
N LEU A 78 -1.58 13.86 9.60
CA LEU A 78 -2.18 12.53 9.71
C LEU A 78 -1.46 11.69 10.78
N ASN A 79 -1.86 11.83 12.06
CA ASN A 79 -1.64 10.84 13.14
C ASN A 79 -0.15 10.52 13.53
N PRO A 80 0.24 10.53 14.83
CA PRO A 80 1.58 10.11 15.28
C PRO A 80 2.04 8.71 14.83
N PHE A 81 1.15 7.85 14.31
CA PHE A 81 1.49 6.54 13.74
C PHE A 81 2.01 6.57 12.29
N VAL A 82 2.08 7.74 11.63
CA VAL A 82 2.62 7.89 10.24
C VAL A 82 4.09 8.29 10.24
N ALA A 83 4.77 8.28 11.40
CA ALA A 83 6.18 8.70 11.52
C ALA A 83 7.13 7.98 10.54
N GLU A 84 6.83 6.71 10.23
CA GLU A 84 7.62 5.83 9.38
C GLU A 84 7.07 5.69 7.94
N GLY A 85 6.00 6.42 7.60
CA GLY A 85 5.34 6.37 6.30
C GLY A 85 5.24 7.74 5.61
N ILE A 86 4.84 7.70 4.34
CA ILE A 86 4.42 8.88 3.57
C ILE A 86 3.01 8.61 3.07
N ALA A 87 2.09 9.52 3.38
CA ALA A 87 0.71 9.44 2.94
C ALA A 87 0.55 10.11 1.57
N TYR A 88 -0.15 9.43 0.68
CA TYR A 88 -0.46 9.86 -0.68
C TYR A 88 -1.98 9.95 -0.82
N SER A 89 -2.46 11.15 -1.11
CA SER A 89 -3.88 11.42 -1.36
C SER A 89 -4.06 11.75 -2.84
N PRO A 90 -4.75 10.91 -3.64
CA PRO A 90 -4.94 11.19 -5.05
C PRO A 90 -5.77 12.47 -5.26
N ASN A 91 -5.46 13.24 -6.30
CA ASN A 91 -6.15 14.50 -6.62
C ASN A 91 -7.46 14.22 -7.37
N VAL A 92 -8.38 13.50 -6.73
CA VAL A 92 -9.71 13.15 -7.24
C VAL A 92 -10.73 13.33 -6.12
N ASP A 93 -11.85 13.99 -6.42
CA ASP A 93 -12.88 14.30 -5.40
C ASP A 93 -13.65 13.05 -4.95
N THR A 94 -13.81 12.07 -5.84
CA THR A 94 -14.51 10.83 -5.55
C THR A 94 -14.02 9.74 -6.48
N ILE A 95 -13.78 8.56 -5.92
CA ILE A 95 -13.46 7.34 -6.66
C ILE A 95 -14.77 6.60 -6.93
N PRO A 96 -15.15 6.41 -8.21
CA PRO A 96 -16.33 5.62 -8.55
C PRO A 96 -16.20 4.16 -8.09
N PRO A 97 -17.32 3.48 -7.78
CA PRO A 97 -17.29 2.06 -7.45
C PRO A 97 -16.76 1.21 -8.61
N ASN A 98 -16.05 0.12 -8.29
CA ASN A 98 -15.36 -0.75 -9.25
C ASN A 98 -14.21 -0.05 -10.01
N SER A 99 -13.71 1.08 -9.53
CA SER A 99 -12.52 1.67 -10.11
C SER A 99 -11.30 0.78 -9.92
N VAL A 100 -10.37 0.89 -10.86
CA VAL A 100 -9.06 0.23 -10.83
C VAL A 100 -7.99 1.27 -10.53
N PHE A 101 -7.26 1.08 -9.43
CA PHE A 101 -6.07 1.86 -9.10
C PHE A 101 -4.83 1.09 -9.48
N GLU A 102 -3.95 1.68 -10.29
CA GLU A 102 -2.61 1.13 -10.55
C GLU A 102 -1.58 1.98 -9.81
N ILE A 103 -0.70 1.32 -9.05
CA ILE A 103 0.31 1.97 -8.22
C ILE A 103 1.66 1.31 -8.53
N LYS A 104 2.62 2.13 -8.97
CA LYS A 104 4.01 1.67 -9.17
C LYS A 104 4.96 2.48 -8.31
N TYR A 105 5.75 1.81 -7.50
CA TYR A 105 6.71 2.43 -6.61
C TYR A 105 7.96 1.56 -6.43
N SER A 106 9.04 2.19 -6.00
CA SER A 106 10.32 1.50 -5.77
C SER A 106 11.08 2.12 -4.61
N GLY A 107 11.90 1.31 -3.95
CA GLY A 107 12.75 1.75 -2.85
C GLY A 107 14.07 0.98 -2.85
N SER A 108 15.12 1.63 -2.37
CA SER A 108 16.43 1.02 -2.14
C SER A 108 16.73 1.05 -0.65
N PHE A 109 17.06 -0.11 -0.10
CA PHE A 109 17.20 -0.32 1.34
C PHE A 109 18.58 -0.91 1.67
N PRO A 110 19.12 -0.62 2.86
CA PRO A 110 20.39 -1.20 3.30
C PRO A 110 20.37 -2.74 3.29
N VAL A 111 21.51 -3.34 2.94
CA VAL A 111 21.75 -4.79 2.98
C VAL A 111 22.87 -5.06 3.97
N TYR A 112 22.57 -5.86 4.99
CA TYR A 112 23.51 -6.25 6.05
C TYR A 112 23.85 -7.72 5.94
N GLY A 113 25.15 -8.02 5.94
CA GLY A 113 25.68 -9.39 5.93
C GLY A 113 25.90 -9.96 7.34
N ALA A 114 26.20 -11.26 7.40
CA ALA A 114 26.40 -11.98 8.66
C ALA A 114 27.62 -11.47 9.45
N ASP A 115 28.61 -10.94 8.74
CA ASP A 115 29.89 -10.47 9.30
C ASP A 115 30.02 -8.94 9.28
N ASP A 116 28.88 -8.23 9.20
CA ASP A 116 28.88 -6.77 9.06
C ASP A 116 29.27 -6.10 10.38
N SER A 117 30.57 -5.85 10.55
CA SER A 117 31.16 -5.29 11.78
C SER A 117 30.92 -3.78 11.96
N GLU A 118 30.35 -3.13 10.94
CA GLU A 118 30.01 -1.69 10.95
C GLU A 118 28.60 -1.41 11.48
N LEU A 119 27.90 -2.45 11.95
CA LEU A 119 26.58 -2.32 12.57
C LEU A 119 26.66 -1.49 13.86
N ASN A 120 25.94 -0.37 13.89
CA ASN A 120 25.71 0.35 15.14
C ASN A 120 24.83 -0.49 16.06
N TYR A 121 25.34 -0.79 17.26
CA TYR A 121 24.66 -1.62 18.28
C TYR A 121 23.25 -1.12 18.68
N SER A 122 22.93 0.14 18.38
CA SER A 122 21.66 0.80 18.70
C SER A 122 20.82 1.16 17.48
N ASP A 123 21.21 0.77 16.27
CA ASP A 123 20.39 0.98 15.08
C ASP A 123 19.45 -0.22 14.89
N ASP A 124 18.15 0.03 14.98
CA ASP A 124 17.11 -0.98 14.74
C ASP A 124 17.00 -1.36 13.24
N GLN A 125 17.92 -0.86 12.41
CA GLN A 125 18.12 -1.18 11.00
C GLN A 125 17.06 -0.53 10.09
N ALA A 126 16.68 0.71 10.42
CA ALA A 126 15.69 1.52 9.71
C ALA A 126 14.30 0.85 9.57
N THR A 127 13.36 1.57 8.93
CA THR A 127 11.99 1.09 8.68
C THR A 127 11.96 -0.18 7.84
N ILE A 128 12.89 -0.31 6.89
CA ILE A 128 13.04 -1.46 5.98
C ILE A 128 14.52 -1.71 5.74
N ALA A 129 14.95 -2.98 5.87
CA ALA A 129 16.29 -3.43 5.53
C ALA A 129 16.29 -4.90 5.12
N ILE A 130 17.39 -5.35 4.49
CA ILE A 130 17.67 -6.76 4.25
C ILE A 130 18.81 -7.19 5.16
N LYS A 131 18.63 -8.27 5.90
CA LYS A 131 19.65 -8.84 6.77
C LYS A 131 19.78 -10.32 6.49
N ASP A 132 20.98 -10.77 6.16
CA ASP A 132 21.27 -12.20 5.92
C ASP A 132 20.32 -12.82 4.87
N GLY A 133 19.96 -12.04 3.84
CA GLY A 133 19.01 -12.44 2.81
C GLY A 133 17.53 -12.40 3.23
N VAL A 134 17.21 -11.85 4.40
CA VAL A 134 15.84 -11.73 4.91
C VAL A 134 15.40 -10.27 4.89
N LEU A 135 14.27 -9.98 4.25
CA LEU A 135 13.62 -8.68 4.31
C LEU A 135 13.02 -8.46 5.71
N ARG A 136 13.31 -7.31 6.31
CA ARG A 136 12.76 -6.84 7.57
C ARG A 136 12.03 -5.52 7.34
N ALA A 137 10.89 -5.35 8.01
CA ALA A 137 10.18 -4.09 8.08
C ALA A 137 9.63 -3.89 9.50
N SER A 138 9.78 -2.69 10.05
CA SER A 138 9.18 -2.30 11.33
C SER A 138 7.83 -1.61 11.13
N TYR A 139 6.99 -1.63 12.17
CA TYR A 139 5.66 -1.03 12.20
C TYR A 139 5.69 0.43 12.67
#